data_AF-A0A8K0LZE3-F1
#
_entry.id   AF-A0A8K0LZE3-F1
#
_cell.length_a   1.000
_cell.length_b   1.000
_cell.length_c   1.000
_cell.angle_alpha   90.00
_cell.angle_beta   90.00
_cell.angle_gamma   90.00
#
_symmetry.space_group_name_H-M   'P 1'
#
loop_
_entity.id
_entity.type
_entity.pdbx_description
1 polymer ?
#
loop_
_entity_poly.entity_id
_entity_poly.type
_entity_poly.pdbx_seq_one_letter_code
_entity_poly.pdbx_strand_id
1 'polypeptide(L)'
;METLPELPSIILDAAKQVQEYQSRMEKTDDQYFVEITHGYNDVLRIPVRRVTVPSEEARRSQWTERDDENGMFHEYEVNTTFPLGIDRNKLSVSDLRSFVESLPRDSIEKLIQGDLGHLGLVYDIFQTVFGYVTESEDVMVKKALDCWLAYRLATCQRFLHNNDGIIENGQVEARTSKFHGKVALFKFANTEVRLLALRAWWELRTELEQCFTTLREDQTFRLWLARLVLLSNHEDVMFDHKFRGLGSVEEMKEDPLVNFEGTPDSSDMAKTAVFEILDKSKIHYQTIIEYSREDPNVAFDSDNVDSLTGLLMFKFLLETMPVKARL
;
A
#
# COMPACT_ATOMS: atom_id res chain seq x y z
N MET A 1 28.08 7.13 -15.51
CA MET A 1 27.18 6.70 -14.44
C MET A 1 25.96 7.57 -14.56
N GLU A 2 24.89 7.05 -15.17
CA GLU A 2 23.59 7.70 -15.11
C GLU A 2 23.18 7.76 -13.64
N THR A 3 22.94 8.96 -13.15
CA THR A 3 22.47 9.22 -11.79
C THR A 3 21.07 8.64 -11.67
N LEU A 4 20.93 7.51 -10.99
CA LEU A 4 19.62 7.08 -10.48
C LEU A 4 19.05 8.24 -9.67
N PRO A 5 17.75 8.59 -9.83
CA PRO A 5 17.11 9.56 -8.94
C PRO A 5 17.34 9.13 -7.49
N GLU A 6 17.58 10.10 -6.60
CA GLU A 6 17.79 9.82 -5.18
C GLU A 6 16.62 8.97 -4.66
N LEU A 7 16.95 7.82 -4.08
CA LEU A 7 15.93 6.91 -3.57
C LEU A 7 15.22 7.56 -2.39
N PRO A 8 13.88 7.50 -2.30
CA PRO A 8 13.15 7.99 -1.15
C PRO A 8 13.71 7.45 0.18
N SER A 9 13.68 8.27 1.23
CA SER A 9 14.18 7.93 2.57
C SER A 9 13.64 6.60 3.10
N ILE A 10 12.36 6.30 2.87
CA ILE A 10 11.73 5.00 3.19
C ILE A 10 12.45 3.80 2.59
N ILE A 11 12.97 3.91 1.36
CA ILE A 11 13.75 2.84 0.70
C ILE A 11 15.15 2.76 1.30
N LEU A 12 15.78 3.91 1.58
CA LEU A 12 17.10 3.97 2.19
C LEU A 12 17.09 3.36 3.59
N ASP A 13 16.06 3.63 4.39
CA ASP A 13 15.94 3.12 5.74
C ASP A 13 15.62 1.63 5.76
N ALA A 14 14.74 1.14 4.88
CA ALA A 14 14.54 -0.28 4.67
C ALA A 14 15.85 -0.97 4.20
N ALA A 15 16.64 -0.33 3.33
CA ALA A 15 17.92 -0.86 2.88
C ALA A 15 18.95 -0.92 4.02
N LYS A 16 19.03 0.10 4.87
CA LYS A 16 19.89 0.13 6.07
C LYS A 16 19.52 -0.99 7.04
N GLN A 17 18.22 -1.18 7.32
CA GLN A 17 17.76 -2.26 8.19
C GLN A 17 18.20 -3.62 7.65
N VAL A 18 18.03 -3.87 6.35
CA VAL A 18 18.51 -5.13 5.76
C VAL A 18 20.04 -5.24 5.89
N GLN A 19 20.79 -4.19 5.57
CA GLN A 19 22.25 -4.23 5.66
C GLN A 19 22.72 -4.55 7.09
N GLU A 20 22.08 -3.95 8.10
CA GLU A 20 22.35 -4.23 9.50
C GLU A 20 22.08 -5.70 9.84
N TYR A 21 20.93 -6.24 9.43
CA TYR A 21 20.61 -7.65 9.63
C TYR A 21 21.61 -8.58 8.94
N GLN A 22 21.98 -8.29 7.69
CA GLN A 22 22.95 -9.08 6.92
C GLN A 22 24.32 -9.12 7.59
N SER A 23 24.75 -8.01 8.20
CA SER A 23 26.05 -7.95 8.91
C SER A 23 26.11 -8.88 10.13
N ARG A 24 24.95 -9.30 10.66
CA ARG A 24 24.81 -10.12 11.87
C ARG A 24 24.48 -11.58 11.58
N MET A 25 24.40 -11.98 10.31
CA MET A 25 23.90 -13.30 9.92
C MET A 25 24.98 -14.18 9.30
N GLU A 26 24.96 -15.44 9.70
CA GLU A 26 25.70 -16.50 9.02
C GLU A 26 24.77 -17.22 8.05
N LYS A 27 25.21 -17.35 6.79
CA LYS A 27 24.46 -18.02 5.72
C LYS A 27 24.78 -19.50 5.73
N THR A 28 23.74 -20.32 5.57
CA THR A 28 23.89 -21.75 5.29
C THR A 28 23.81 -22.01 3.78
N ASP A 29 24.30 -23.17 3.34
CA ASP A 29 24.21 -23.60 1.94
C ASP A 29 22.83 -24.18 1.56
N ASP A 30 21.95 -24.38 2.54
CA ASP A 30 20.61 -24.94 2.33
C ASP A 30 19.70 -23.94 1.62
N GLN A 31 19.28 -24.27 0.39
CA GLN A 31 18.39 -23.44 -0.44
C GLN A 31 17.11 -24.20 -0.80
N TYR A 32 15.97 -23.53 -0.66
CA TYR A 32 14.67 -24.07 -1.06
C TYR A 32 13.72 -22.92 -1.36
N PHE A 33 12.54 -23.25 -1.88
CA PHE A 33 11.48 -22.28 -2.13
C PHE A 33 10.42 -22.41 -1.06
N VAL A 34 9.88 -21.27 -0.64
CA VAL A 34 8.68 -21.21 0.19
C VAL A 34 7.62 -20.39 -0.53
N GLU A 35 6.38 -20.70 -0.23
CA GLU A 35 5.21 -20.01 -0.71
C GLU A 35 4.73 -19.07 0.39
N ILE A 36 4.67 -17.78 0.11
CA ILE A 36 4.24 -16.75 1.05
C ILE A 36 2.95 -16.10 0.58
N THR A 37 2.10 -15.72 1.52
CA THR A 37 0.87 -14.98 1.27
C THR A 37 0.85 -13.71 2.12
N HIS A 38 0.19 -12.67 1.61
CA HIS A 38 -0.10 -11.43 2.33
C HIS A 38 -1.54 -11.43 2.90
N GLY A 39 -2.29 -12.53 2.75
CA GLY A 39 -3.59 -12.69 3.38
C GLY A 39 -4.80 -12.71 2.46
N TYR A 40 -4.65 -12.32 1.20
CA TYR A 40 -5.77 -12.18 0.26
C TYR A 40 -5.75 -13.25 -0.86
N ASN A 41 -5.52 -14.51 -0.47
CA ASN A 41 -5.59 -15.72 -1.33
C ASN A 41 -4.56 -15.85 -2.46
N ASP A 42 -3.64 -14.92 -2.63
CA ASP A 42 -2.50 -15.09 -3.54
C ASP A 42 -1.23 -15.55 -2.83
N VAL A 43 -0.36 -16.15 -3.64
CA VAL A 43 0.86 -16.79 -3.20
C VAL A 43 2.03 -16.34 -4.06
N LEU A 44 3.03 -15.76 -3.42
CA LEU A 44 4.32 -15.47 -4.02
C LEU A 44 5.31 -16.56 -3.62
N ARG A 45 5.91 -17.23 -4.60
CA ARG A 45 6.97 -18.21 -4.36
C ARG A 45 8.31 -17.48 -4.27
N ILE A 46 8.98 -17.58 -3.12
CA ILE A 46 10.27 -16.92 -2.87
C ILE A 46 11.41 -17.93 -2.63
N PRO A 47 12.62 -17.67 -3.15
CA PRO A 47 13.80 -18.45 -2.83
C PRO A 47 14.33 -18.03 -1.45
N VAL A 48 14.44 -18.99 -0.55
CA VAL A 48 14.93 -18.77 0.80
C VAL A 48 16.11 -19.68 1.13
N ARG A 49 16.85 -19.26 2.14
CA ARG A 49 17.93 -20.02 2.78
C ARG A 49 17.78 -19.91 4.29
N ARG A 50 18.27 -20.93 5.00
CA ARG A 50 18.36 -20.85 6.46
C ARG A 50 19.50 -19.89 6.85
N VAL A 51 19.24 -19.04 7.83
CA VAL A 51 20.24 -18.10 8.37
C VAL A 51 20.35 -18.27 9.87
N THR A 52 21.52 -18.03 10.46
CA THR A 52 21.66 -17.99 11.91
C THR A 52 21.55 -16.54 12.39
N VAL A 53 20.74 -16.31 13.42
CA VAL A 53 20.53 -14.98 14.01
C VAL A 53 20.87 -15.01 15.50
N PRO A 54 21.73 -14.08 15.98
CA PRO A 54 22.19 -14.08 17.37
C PRO A 54 21.20 -13.47 18.36
N SER A 55 20.22 -12.68 17.91
CA SER A 55 19.26 -11.97 18.78
C SER A 55 17.85 -12.56 18.69
N GLU A 56 17.20 -12.77 19.85
CA GLU A 56 15.77 -13.14 19.93
C GLU A 56 14.86 -12.04 19.37
N GLU A 57 15.25 -10.77 19.45
CA GLU A 57 14.47 -9.67 18.86
C GLU A 57 14.38 -9.78 17.33
N ALA A 58 15.41 -10.33 16.69
CA ALA A 58 15.39 -10.56 15.25
C ALA A 58 14.40 -11.67 14.84
N ARG A 59 13.98 -12.51 15.79
CA ARG A 59 12.99 -13.59 15.61
C ARG A 59 11.57 -13.15 15.86
N ARG A 60 11.37 -11.95 16.39
CA ARG A 60 10.06 -11.39 16.69
C ARG A 60 9.44 -10.79 15.43
N SER A 61 8.24 -11.26 15.08
CA SER A 61 7.41 -10.68 14.02
C SER A 61 6.19 -10.03 14.65
N GLN A 62 5.93 -8.77 14.30
CA GLN A 62 4.82 -7.98 14.84
C GLN A 62 4.00 -7.40 13.68
N TRP A 63 2.69 -7.33 13.88
CA TRP A 63 1.77 -6.70 12.95
C TRP A 63 0.50 -6.25 13.68
N THR A 64 -0.28 -5.41 13.04
CA THR A 64 -1.55 -4.92 13.56
C THR A 64 -2.67 -5.37 12.64
N GLU A 65 -3.80 -5.79 13.21
CA GLU A 65 -5.03 -6.06 12.46
C GLU A 65 -6.16 -5.21 13.00
N ARG A 66 -7.08 -4.83 12.14
CA ARG A 66 -8.35 -4.24 12.54
C ARG A 66 -9.37 -5.33 12.77
N ASP A 67 -10.10 -5.25 13.86
CA ASP A 67 -11.27 -6.08 14.14
C ASP A 67 -12.48 -5.48 13.40
N ASP A 68 -13.05 -6.26 12.49
CA ASP A 68 -14.17 -5.83 11.65
C ASP A 68 -15.47 -5.62 12.45
N GLU A 69 -15.61 -6.23 13.63
CA GLU A 69 -16.83 -6.14 14.45
C GLU A 69 -16.92 -4.84 15.25
N ASN A 70 -15.79 -4.36 15.78
CA ASN A 70 -15.74 -3.20 16.67
C ASN A 70 -14.85 -2.06 16.14
N GLY A 71 -14.15 -2.26 15.02
CA GLY A 71 -13.28 -1.27 14.38
C GLY A 71 -11.95 -1.04 15.10
N MET A 72 -11.65 -1.75 16.19
CA MET A 72 -10.44 -1.59 16.99
C MET A 72 -9.23 -2.24 16.35
N PHE A 73 -8.05 -1.67 16.62
CA PHE A 73 -6.78 -2.25 16.18
C PHE A 73 -6.17 -3.12 17.28
N HIS A 74 -5.75 -4.32 16.90
CA HIS A 74 -5.07 -5.28 17.76
C HIS A 74 -3.66 -5.52 17.27
N GLU A 75 -2.69 -5.39 18.17
CA GLU A 75 -1.30 -5.76 17.92
C GLU A 75 -1.11 -7.26 18.19
N TYR A 76 -0.43 -7.92 17.26
CA TYR A 76 -0.07 -9.32 17.34
C TYR A 76 1.44 -9.47 17.26
N GLU A 77 1.97 -10.41 18.04
CA GLU A 77 3.38 -10.75 18.06
C GLU A 77 3.54 -12.27 18.01
N VAL A 78 4.51 -12.74 17.22
CA VAL A 78 4.95 -14.13 17.26
C VAL A 78 6.46 -14.23 17.16
N ASN A 79 7.04 -15.19 17.88
CA ASN A 79 8.45 -15.53 17.76
C ASN A 79 8.62 -16.67 16.76
N THR A 80 9.25 -16.36 15.63
CA THR A 80 9.55 -17.32 14.58
C THR A 80 10.87 -18.04 14.89
N THR A 81 10.82 -19.36 15.10
CA THR A 81 12.03 -20.16 15.40
C THR A 81 12.79 -20.59 14.16
N PHE A 82 12.24 -20.32 12.97
CA PHE A 82 12.82 -20.68 11.69
C PHE A 82 13.37 -19.44 10.96
N PRO A 83 14.63 -19.06 11.24
CA PRO A 83 15.24 -17.90 10.61
C PRO A 83 15.53 -18.14 9.13
N LEU A 84 14.83 -17.39 8.29
CA LEU A 84 14.93 -17.41 6.84
C LEU A 84 15.53 -16.12 6.30
N GLY A 85 16.43 -16.22 5.33
CA GLY A 85 16.83 -15.09 4.50
C GLY A 85 16.46 -15.34 3.05
N ILE A 86 16.26 -14.27 2.27
CA ILE A 86 16.02 -14.36 0.84
C ILE A 86 17.34 -14.50 0.10
N ASP A 87 17.32 -15.33 -0.96
CA ASP A 87 18.39 -15.31 -1.94
C ASP A 87 18.15 -14.20 -2.98
N ARG A 88 18.70 -13.02 -2.74
CA ARG A 88 18.55 -11.83 -3.58
C ARG A 88 19.01 -12.02 -5.04
N ASN A 89 19.84 -13.01 -5.31
CA ASN A 89 20.25 -13.32 -6.68
C ASN A 89 19.13 -14.02 -7.49
N LYS A 90 18.05 -14.44 -6.81
CA LYS A 90 16.96 -15.24 -7.36
C LYS A 90 15.58 -14.59 -7.21
N LEU A 91 15.50 -13.42 -6.57
CA LEU A 91 14.28 -12.62 -6.46
C LEU A 91 14.60 -11.16 -6.77
N SER A 92 14.01 -10.64 -7.83
CA SER A 92 14.25 -9.32 -8.38
C SER A 92 13.04 -8.40 -8.22
N VAL A 93 13.25 -7.10 -8.46
CA VAL A 93 12.16 -6.11 -8.51
C VAL A 93 11.17 -6.47 -9.63
N SER A 94 11.66 -6.97 -10.76
CA SER A 94 10.83 -7.40 -11.89
C SER A 94 9.93 -8.59 -11.54
N ASP A 95 10.38 -9.51 -10.70
CA ASP A 95 9.55 -10.63 -10.23
C ASP A 95 8.38 -10.12 -9.38
N LEU A 96 8.63 -9.13 -8.51
CA LEU A 96 7.60 -8.52 -7.68
C LEU A 96 6.60 -7.70 -8.52
N ARG A 97 7.07 -6.96 -9.53
CA ARG A 97 6.20 -6.26 -10.48
C ARG A 97 5.31 -7.25 -11.24
N SER A 98 5.91 -8.31 -11.79
CA SER A 98 5.18 -9.36 -12.51
C SER A 98 4.14 -10.03 -11.60
N PHE A 99 4.47 -10.27 -10.33
CA PHE A 99 3.53 -10.79 -9.35
C PHE A 99 2.34 -9.86 -9.16
N VAL A 100 2.57 -8.55 -8.92
CA VAL A 100 1.50 -7.54 -8.79
C VAL A 100 0.61 -7.49 -10.04
N GLU A 101 1.23 -7.45 -11.21
CA GLU A 101 0.50 -7.39 -12.50
C GLU A 101 -0.35 -8.65 -12.74
N SER A 102 0.08 -9.79 -12.20
CA SER A 102 -0.60 -11.09 -12.31
C SER A 102 -1.67 -11.35 -11.26
N LEU A 103 -1.89 -10.44 -10.30
CA LEU A 103 -2.86 -10.66 -9.23
C LEU A 103 -4.27 -10.89 -9.81
N PRO A 104 -4.97 -11.97 -9.42
CA PRO A 104 -6.34 -12.24 -9.83
C PRO A 104 -7.30 -11.13 -9.40
N ARG A 105 -8.37 -10.95 -10.18
CA ARG A 105 -9.44 -9.98 -9.90
C ARG A 105 -9.98 -10.12 -8.48
N ASP A 106 -10.40 -11.32 -8.10
CA ASP A 106 -10.98 -11.61 -6.79
C ASP A 106 -10.04 -11.27 -5.63
N SER A 107 -8.73 -11.39 -5.84
CA SER A 107 -7.73 -11.08 -4.83
C SER A 107 -7.53 -9.58 -4.67
N ILE A 108 -7.53 -8.83 -5.77
CA ILE A 108 -7.50 -7.36 -5.76
C ILE A 108 -8.75 -6.81 -5.08
N GLU A 109 -9.93 -7.35 -5.40
CA GLU A 109 -11.19 -6.93 -4.79
C GLU A 109 -11.20 -7.15 -3.27
N LYS A 110 -10.74 -8.32 -2.81
CA LYS A 110 -10.58 -8.61 -1.38
C LYS A 110 -9.58 -7.69 -0.69
N LEU A 111 -8.50 -7.32 -1.39
CA LEU A 111 -7.50 -6.39 -0.86
C LEU A 111 -8.11 -4.98 -0.71
N ILE A 112 -8.83 -4.49 -1.72
CA ILE A 112 -9.54 -3.21 -1.66
C ILE A 112 -10.58 -3.23 -0.52
N GLN A 113 -11.39 -4.29 -0.42
CA GLN A 113 -12.38 -4.44 0.65
C GLN A 113 -11.73 -4.52 2.04
N GLY A 114 -10.66 -5.30 2.19
CA GLY A 114 -10.00 -5.52 3.47
C GLY A 114 -9.19 -4.32 3.96
N ASP A 115 -8.47 -3.65 3.07
CA ASP A 115 -7.58 -2.53 3.43
C ASP A 115 -8.32 -1.19 3.42
N LEU A 116 -9.28 -1.00 2.51
CA LEU A 116 -9.95 0.28 2.30
C LEU A 116 -11.42 0.29 2.68
N GLY A 117 -12.08 -0.85 2.88
CA GLY A 117 -13.55 -0.94 3.04
C GLY A 117 -14.17 -0.08 4.14
N HIS A 118 -13.37 0.44 5.04
CA HIS A 118 -13.77 1.36 6.10
C HIS A 118 -13.52 2.83 5.81
N LEU A 119 -12.69 3.14 4.82
CA LEU A 119 -12.22 4.48 4.47
C LEU A 119 -13.20 5.25 3.56
N GLY A 120 -14.50 4.92 3.64
CA GLY A 120 -15.61 5.58 2.93
C GLY A 120 -15.29 5.99 1.48
N LEU A 121 -14.98 7.27 1.27
CA LEU A 121 -14.67 7.83 -0.05
C LEU A 121 -13.49 7.15 -0.75
N VAL A 122 -12.42 6.82 -0.02
CA VAL A 122 -11.24 6.16 -0.59
C VAL A 122 -11.63 4.80 -1.13
N TYR A 123 -12.43 4.03 -0.40
CA TYR A 123 -12.95 2.75 -0.86
C TYR A 123 -13.73 2.88 -2.17
N ASP A 124 -14.64 3.85 -2.25
CA ASP A 124 -15.46 4.10 -3.43
C ASP A 124 -14.62 4.51 -4.66
N ILE A 125 -13.57 5.30 -4.46
CA ILE A 125 -12.60 5.65 -5.50
C ILE A 125 -11.90 4.38 -6.02
N PHE A 126 -11.41 3.53 -5.13
CA PHE A 126 -10.70 2.31 -5.53
C PHE A 126 -11.62 1.28 -6.18
N GLN A 127 -12.86 1.13 -5.72
CA GLN A 127 -13.89 0.32 -6.39
C GLN A 127 -14.19 0.84 -7.80
N THR A 128 -14.32 2.16 -7.96
CA THR A 128 -14.53 2.80 -9.27
C THR A 128 -13.34 2.57 -10.21
N VAL A 129 -12.13 2.77 -9.70
CA VAL A 129 -10.88 2.55 -10.46
C VAL A 129 -10.78 1.09 -10.89
N PHE A 130 -11.03 0.16 -9.97
CA PHE A 130 -10.95 -1.27 -10.24
C PHE A 130 -12.00 -1.71 -11.28
N GLY A 131 -13.25 -1.25 -11.14
CA GLY A 131 -14.30 -1.41 -12.14
C GLY A 131 -13.86 -0.87 -13.51
N TYR A 132 -13.33 0.34 -13.56
CA TYR A 132 -12.84 0.94 -14.80
C TYR A 132 -11.72 0.13 -15.46
N VAL A 133 -10.72 -0.31 -14.69
CA VAL A 133 -9.60 -1.14 -15.19
C VAL A 133 -10.10 -2.46 -15.75
N THR A 134 -11.08 -3.06 -15.07
CA THR A 134 -11.64 -4.36 -15.47
C THR A 134 -12.50 -4.33 -16.72
N GLU A 135 -13.07 -3.17 -17.08
CA GLU A 135 -13.89 -2.98 -18.27
C GLU A 135 -13.11 -2.40 -19.45
N SER A 136 -12.22 -1.44 -19.20
CA SER A 136 -11.57 -0.65 -20.25
C SER A 136 -10.17 -1.13 -20.63
N GLU A 137 -9.54 -1.94 -19.79
CA GLU A 137 -8.13 -2.34 -19.91
C GLU A 137 -7.16 -1.14 -20.06
N ASP A 138 -7.53 0.04 -19.53
CA ASP A 138 -6.70 1.24 -19.62
C ASP A 138 -5.37 1.07 -18.87
N VAL A 139 -4.28 1.07 -19.63
CA VAL A 139 -2.92 0.80 -19.14
C VAL A 139 -2.46 1.81 -18.09
N MET A 140 -2.87 3.07 -18.18
CA MET A 140 -2.42 4.10 -17.25
C MET A 140 -3.13 3.95 -15.90
N VAL A 141 -4.44 3.73 -15.91
CA VAL A 141 -5.20 3.50 -14.67
C VAL A 141 -4.82 2.16 -14.04
N LYS A 142 -4.58 1.13 -14.85
CA LYS A 142 -4.01 -0.16 -14.40
C LYS A 142 -2.67 0.04 -13.70
N LYS A 143 -1.74 0.80 -14.29
CA LYS A 143 -0.44 1.11 -13.68
C LYS A 143 -0.57 1.86 -12.36
N ALA A 144 -1.52 2.80 -12.24
CA ALA A 144 -1.77 3.49 -10.98
C ALA A 144 -2.27 2.53 -9.89
N LEU A 145 -3.20 1.62 -10.24
CA LEU A 145 -3.65 0.57 -9.34
C LEU A 145 -2.50 -0.38 -8.94
N ASP A 146 -1.67 -0.80 -9.90
CA ASP A 146 -0.50 -1.66 -9.66
C ASP A 146 0.53 -0.96 -8.77
N CYS A 147 0.69 0.36 -8.90
CA CYS A 147 1.51 1.18 -8.01
C CYS A 147 0.99 1.10 -6.56
N TRP A 148 -0.31 1.27 -6.34
CA TRP A 148 -0.90 1.10 -5.01
C TRP A 148 -0.74 -0.33 -4.47
N LEU A 149 -1.00 -1.34 -5.30
CA LEU A 149 -0.83 -2.76 -4.92
C LEU A 149 0.61 -3.07 -4.51
N ALA A 150 1.61 -2.58 -5.25
CA ALA A 150 3.02 -2.74 -4.92
C ALA A 150 3.35 -2.11 -3.56
N TYR A 151 2.78 -0.95 -3.24
CA TYR A 151 2.95 -0.32 -1.93
C TYR A 151 2.27 -1.12 -0.80
N ARG A 152 1.08 -1.67 -1.04
CA ARG A 152 0.39 -2.54 -0.06
C ARG A 152 1.18 -3.82 0.23
N LEU A 153 1.81 -4.41 -0.79
CA LEU A 153 2.77 -5.49 -0.56
C LEU A 153 3.96 -5.02 0.30
N ALA A 154 4.45 -3.79 0.14
CA ALA A 154 5.55 -3.28 0.95
C ALA A 154 5.21 -3.15 2.45
N THR A 155 3.94 -2.95 2.80
CA THR A 155 3.53 -2.69 4.19
C THR A 155 2.99 -3.94 4.90
N CYS A 156 2.45 -4.92 4.16
CA CYS A 156 1.84 -6.11 4.76
C CYS A 156 2.84 -7.00 5.53
N GLN A 157 2.34 -7.64 6.60
CA GLN A 157 2.98 -8.82 7.17
C GLN A 157 2.68 -10.04 6.29
N ARG A 158 3.69 -10.89 6.10
CA ARG A 158 3.60 -12.09 5.26
C ARG A 158 3.58 -13.35 6.11
N PHE A 159 2.94 -14.38 5.58
CA PHE A 159 2.78 -15.68 6.22
C PHE A 159 3.10 -16.80 5.23
N LEU A 160 3.55 -17.94 5.70
CA LEU A 160 3.72 -19.13 4.86
C LEU A 160 2.35 -19.66 4.43
N HIS A 161 2.20 -19.98 3.14
CA HIS A 161 0.96 -20.51 2.56
C HIS A 161 0.76 -22.00 2.84
N ASN A 162 1.84 -22.80 2.76
CA ASN A 162 1.86 -24.20 3.16
C ASN A 162 2.95 -24.39 4.23
N ASN A 163 2.62 -25.12 5.30
CA ASN A 163 3.48 -25.43 6.44
C ASN A 163 3.91 -26.91 6.50
N ASP A 164 3.57 -27.73 5.49
CA ASP A 164 3.90 -29.16 5.44
C ASP A 164 5.40 -29.42 5.72
N GLY A 165 5.72 -29.76 6.97
CA GLY A 165 7.07 -30.10 7.43
C GLY A 165 7.96 -28.93 7.88
N ILE A 166 7.49 -27.67 7.85
CA ILE A 166 8.23 -26.49 8.34
C ILE A 166 7.63 -26.00 9.67
N ILE A 167 7.80 -26.82 10.71
CA ILE A 167 7.91 -26.47 12.15
C ILE A 167 6.67 -25.96 12.91
N GLU A 168 6.50 -26.51 14.12
CA GLU A 168 5.48 -26.28 15.16
C GLU A 168 5.56 -24.90 15.88
N ASN A 169 6.48 -24.00 15.49
CA ASN A 169 6.81 -22.78 16.26
C ASN A 169 6.95 -21.54 15.35
N GLY A 170 6.07 -20.56 15.55
CA GLY A 170 5.88 -19.38 14.67
C GLY A 170 4.45 -19.27 14.14
N GLN A 171 3.58 -20.20 14.52
CA GLN A 171 2.15 -20.21 14.21
C GLN A 171 1.42 -19.14 15.02
N VAL A 172 0.46 -18.46 14.40
CA VAL A 172 -0.40 -17.49 15.09
C VAL A 172 -1.42 -18.25 15.94
N GLU A 173 -1.23 -18.24 17.26
CA GLU A 173 -2.12 -18.93 18.20
C GLU A 173 -3.39 -18.14 18.53
N ALA A 174 -3.34 -16.81 18.37
CA ALA A 174 -4.46 -15.93 18.69
C ALA A 174 -5.65 -16.22 17.77
N ARG A 175 -6.74 -16.75 18.32
CA ARG A 175 -7.98 -17.06 17.59
C ARG A 175 -8.69 -15.84 17.03
N THR A 176 -8.40 -14.67 17.56
CA THR A 176 -8.93 -13.38 17.11
C THR A 176 -8.21 -12.85 15.87
N SER A 177 -7.03 -13.38 15.55
CA SER A 177 -6.29 -12.96 14.34
C SER A 177 -6.91 -13.60 13.11
N LYS A 178 -7.06 -12.82 12.03
CA LYS A 178 -7.43 -13.34 10.70
C LYS A 178 -6.37 -14.29 10.11
N PHE A 179 -5.19 -14.31 10.71
CA PHE A 179 -4.09 -15.21 10.36
C PHE A 179 -3.93 -16.37 11.34
N HIS A 180 -4.92 -16.62 12.22
CA HIS A 180 -4.91 -17.76 13.13
C HIS A 180 -4.54 -19.07 12.40
N GLY A 181 -3.58 -19.78 12.96
CA GLY A 181 -3.09 -21.05 12.40
C GLY A 181 -2.07 -20.90 11.26
N LYS A 182 -1.81 -19.69 10.74
CA LYS A 182 -0.73 -19.46 9.75
C LYS A 182 0.60 -19.25 10.45
N VAL A 183 1.71 -19.48 9.73
CA VAL A 183 3.07 -19.26 10.24
C VAL A 183 3.59 -17.92 9.72
N ALA A 184 3.96 -16.99 10.61
CA ALA A 184 4.49 -15.70 10.19
C ALA A 184 5.85 -15.87 9.49
N LEU A 185 6.06 -15.12 8.40
CA LEU A 185 7.36 -15.06 7.74
C LEU A 185 8.34 -14.33 8.66
N PHE A 186 9.53 -14.94 8.84
CA PHE A 186 10.62 -14.38 9.63
C PHE A 186 10.90 -12.92 9.24
N LYS A 187 11.04 -12.04 10.26
CA LYS A 187 11.14 -10.58 10.11
C LYS A 187 12.10 -10.16 9.00
N PHE A 188 13.29 -10.76 8.95
CA PHE A 188 14.29 -10.42 7.94
C PHE A 188 13.85 -10.75 6.51
N ALA A 189 13.37 -11.98 6.26
CA ALA A 189 12.85 -12.35 4.94
C ALA A 189 11.70 -11.43 4.55
N ASN A 190 10.81 -11.09 5.49
CA ASN A 190 9.75 -10.13 5.25
C ASN A 190 10.32 -8.76 4.85
N THR A 191 11.27 -8.20 5.60
CA THR A 191 11.92 -6.91 5.28
C THR A 191 12.62 -6.93 3.91
N GLU A 192 13.20 -8.07 3.49
CA GLU A 192 13.78 -8.21 2.16
C GLU A 192 12.74 -8.16 1.05
N VAL A 193 11.59 -8.83 1.20
CA VAL A 193 10.48 -8.67 0.23
C VAL A 193 9.95 -7.24 0.25
N ARG A 194 9.80 -6.63 1.44
CA ARG A 194 9.36 -5.23 1.57
C ARG A 194 10.25 -4.27 0.79
N LEU A 195 11.57 -4.40 0.91
CA LEU A 195 12.51 -3.57 0.17
C LEU A 195 12.36 -3.73 -1.36
N LEU A 196 12.16 -4.96 -1.85
CA LEU A 196 11.92 -5.21 -3.28
C LEU A 196 10.59 -4.63 -3.74
N ALA A 197 9.54 -4.76 -2.93
CA ALA A 197 8.22 -4.18 -3.20
C ALA A 197 8.25 -2.65 -3.20
N LEU A 198 8.97 -2.01 -2.27
CA LEU A 198 9.17 -0.55 -2.26
C LEU A 198 9.91 -0.06 -3.51
N ARG A 199 10.89 -0.82 -4.00
CA ARG A 199 11.58 -0.50 -5.26
C ARG A 199 10.65 -0.64 -6.46
N ALA A 200 9.83 -1.70 -6.50
CA ALA A 200 8.82 -1.89 -7.54
C ALA A 200 7.80 -0.75 -7.56
N TRP A 201 7.31 -0.36 -6.39
CA TRP A 201 6.44 0.81 -6.22
C TRP A 201 7.10 2.09 -6.75
N TRP A 202 8.36 2.34 -6.39
CA TRP A 202 9.07 3.54 -6.82
C TRP A 202 9.24 3.60 -8.34
N GLU A 203 9.64 2.49 -8.97
CA GLU A 203 9.73 2.41 -10.42
C GLU A 203 8.38 2.69 -11.10
N LEU A 204 7.30 2.08 -10.63
CA LEU A 204 5.94 2.32 -11.15
C LEU A 204 5.50 3.78 -10.97
N ARG A 205 5.80 4.37 -9.81
CA ARG A 205 5.50 5.78 -9.53
C ARG A 205 6.25 6.71 -10.48
N THR A 206 7.57 6.54 -10.63
CA THR A 206 8.39 7.36 -11.54
C THR A 206 7.94 7.22 -12.99
N GLU A 207 7.59 6.00 -13.44
CA GLU A 207 7.01 5.78 -14.77
C GLU A 207 5.69 6.57 -14.95
N LEU A 208 4.82 6.57 -13.95
CA LEU A 208 3.54 7.29 -13.98
C LEU A 208 3.74 8.81 -13.99
N GLU A 209 4.65 9.33 -13.17
CA GLU A 209 5.02 10.75 -13.15
C GLU A 209 5.51 11.23 -14.52
N GLN A 210 6.39 10.46 -15.17
CA GLN A 210 6.84 10.74 -16.54
C GLN A 210 5.67 10.72 -17.53
N CYS A 211 4.75 9.76 -17.41
CA CYS A 211 3.56 9.71 -18.25
C CYS A 211 2.73 11.00 -18.09
N PHE A 212 2.49 11.48 -16.86
CA PHE A 212 1.71 12.70 -16.65
C PHE A 212 2.32 13.95 -17.29
N THR A 213 3.65 14.06 -17.35
CA THR A 213 4.32 15.21 -17.99
C THR A 213 4.16 15.26 -19.51
N THR A 214 3.81 14.14 -20.14
CA THR A 214 3.73 14.01 -21.61
C THR A 214 2.31 14.00 -22.17
N LEU A 215 1.30 13.89 -21.29
CA LEU A 215 -0.10 13.73 -21.68
C LEU A 215 -0.80 15.08 -21.90
N ARG A 216 -1.65 15.12 -22.93
CA ARG A 216 -2.49 16.28 -23.30
C ARG A 216 -3.74 16.36 -22.41
N GLU A 217 -4.26 17.57 -22.23
CA GLU A 217 -5.41 17.93 -21.37
C GLU A 217 -6.72 17.19 -21.72
N ASP A 218 -6.84 16.67 -22.95
CA ASP A 218 -8.03 15.97 -23.48
C ASP A 218 -8.23 14.55 -22.93
N GLN A 219 -7.30 14.04 -22.14
CA GLN A 219 -7.36 12.70 -21.52
C GLN A 219 -7.88 12.71 -20.08
N THR A 220 -8.73 13.67 -19.76
CA THR A 220 -8.88 14.13 -18.37
C THR A 220 -9.37 13.04 -17.43
N PHE A 221 -10.38 12.23 -17.79
CA PHE A 221 -10.96 11.29 -16.83
C PHE A 221 -10.00 10.16 -16.37
N ARG A 222 -9.32 9.49 -17.30
CA ARG A 222 -8.32 8.47 -16.94
C ARG A 222 -7.17 9.09 -16.13
N LEU A 223 -6.77 10.31 -16.46
CA LEU A 223 -5.78 11.08 -15.71
C LEU A 223 -6.26 11.35 -14.27
N TRP A 224 -7.53 11.72 -14.10
CA TRP A 224 -8.15 11.92 -12.80
C TRP A 224 -8.15 10.65 -11.96
N LEU A 225 -8.60 9.51 -12.52
CA LEU A 225 -8.60 8.23 -11.81
C LEU A 225 -7.18 7.82 -11.37
N ALA A 226 -6.20 7.89 -12.28
CA ALA A 226 -4.83 7.56 -11.97
C ALA A 226 -4.23 8.47 -10.88
N ARG A 227 -4.54 9.78 -10.93
CA ARG A 227 -4.08 10.74 -9.91
C ARG A 227 -4.74 10.54 -8.55
N LEU A 228 -6.03 10.21 -8.50
CA LEU A 228 -6.71 9.93 -7.23
C LEU A 228 -6.06 8.74 -6.51
N VAL A 229 -5.76 7.66 -7.24
CA VAL A 229 -5.03 6.51 -6.67
C VAL A 229 -3.66 6.92 -6.16
N LEU A 230 -2.91 7.70 -6.94
CA LEU A 230 -1.58 8.14 -6.55
C LEU A 230 -1.59 9.09 -5.36
N LEU A 231 -2.59 9.97 -5.27
CA LEU A 231 -2.77 10.86 -4.13
C LEU A 231 -3.09 10.04 -2.86
N SER A 232 -4.02 9.08 -2.95
CA SER A 232 -4.28 8.17 -1.83
C SER A 232 -3.01 7.43 -1.40
N ASN A 233 -2.25 6.89 -2.36
CA ASN A 233 -1.01 6.18 -2.10
C ASN A 233 0.07 7.10 -1.50
N HIS A 234 0.15 8.37 -1.93
CA HIS A 234 1.05 9.36 -1.36
C HIS A 234 0.71 9.62 0.12
N GLU A 235 -0.57 9.82 0.44
CA GLU A 235 -1.01 10.04 1.82
C GLU A 235 -0.71 8.84 2.72
N ASP A 236 -0.91 7.61 2.22
CA ASP A 236 -0.53 6.39 2.95
C ASP A 236 0.98 6.37 3.26
N VAL A 237 1.83 6.69 2.27
CA VAL A 237 3.29 6.76 2.42
C VAL A 237 3.68 7.81 3.46
N MET A 238 3.08 8.99 3.39
CA MET A 238 3.35 10.08 4.33
C MET A 238 2.90 9.73 5.75
N PHE A 239 1.76 9.05 5.90
CA PHE A 239 1.28 8.55 7.18
C PHE A 239 2.23 7.52 7.77
N ASP A 240 2.61 6.50 7.01
CA ASP A 240 3.51 5.44 7.46
C ASP A 240 4.89 5.99 7.82
N HIS A 241 5.37 6.99 7.06
CA HIS A 241 6.60 7.69 7.38
C HIS A 241 6.52 8.43 8.72
N LYS A 242 5.45 9.19 8.94
CA LYS A 242 5.25 10.03 10.12
C LYS A 242 4.98 9.23 11.40
N PHE A 243 4.24 8.13 11.29
CA PHE A 243 3.71 7.42 12.46
C PHE A 243 4.25 6.00 12.63
N ARG A 244 4.73 5.33 11.57
CA ARG A 244 5.30 3.97 11.65
C ARG A 244 6.84 3.93 11.63
N GLY A 245 7.49 5.10 11.70
CA GLY A 245 8.94 5.21 11.91
C GLY A 245 9.80 4.86 10.69
N LEU A 246 9.32 5.15 9.47
CA LEU A 246 10.03 4.86 8.22
C LEU A 246 11.02 5.96 7.75
N GLY A 247 11.27 7.03 8.52
CA GLY A 247 12.34 8.03 8.28
C GLY A 247 11.94 9.50 8.54
N SER A 248 12.79 10.49 8.18
CA SER A 248 12.55 11.95 8.30
C SER A 248 12.16 12.66 6.98
N VAL A 249 11.48 13.82 7.06
CA VAL A 249 10.50 14.40 6.09
C VAL A 249 11.07 15.41 5.05
N GLU A 250 12.39 15.54 4.87
CA GLU A 250 12.90 16.75 4.19
C GLU A 250 12.80 16.79 2.65
N GLU A 251 12.53 15.68 1.95
CA GLU A 251 12.70 15.59 0.48
C GLU A 251 11.41 15.53 -0.37
N MET A 252 10.20 15.40 0.19
CA MET A 252 8.94 15.28 -0.60
C MET A 252 8.12 16.58 -0.71
N LYS A 253 8.72 17.75 -0.48
CA LYS A 253 7.99 19.03 -0.44
C LYS A 253 7.58 19.57 -1.82
N GLU A 254 8.06 19.00 -2.91
CA GLU A 254 7.71 19.42 -4.26
C GLU A 254 7.15 18.22 -5.05
N ASP A 255 5.92 17.80 -4.73
CA ASP A 255 5.21 16.80 -5.55
C ASP A 255 4.45 17.52 -6.69
N PRO A 256 4.90 17.39 -7.96
CA PRO A 256 4.23 18.01 -9.10
C PRO A 256 2.81 17.49 -9.34
N LEU A 257 2.38 16.42 -8.67
CA LEU A 257 1.01 15.89 -8.73
C LEU A 257 -0.02 16.78 -8.02
N VAL A 258 0.41 17.70 -7.14
CA VAL A 258 -0.47 18.59 -6.35
C VAL A 258 -0.87 19.86 -7.12
N ASN A 259 -0.19 20.21 -8.21
CA ASN A 259 -0.43 21.45 -8.96
C ASN A 259 -1.07 21.17 -10.33
N PHE A 260 -2.39 21.01 -10.41
CA PHE A 260 -3.10 20.86 -11.68
C PHE A 260 -4.31 21.81 -11.79
N GLU A 261 -4.34 22.60 -12.86
CA GLU A 261 -5.49 23.39 -13.31
C GLU A 261 -6.02 22.76 -14.61
N GLY A 262 -7.03 21.89 -14.56
CA GLY A 262 -7.57 21.31 -15.79
C GLY A 262 -9.01 20.81 -15.67
N THR A 263 -9.76 20.90 -16.77
CA THR A 263 -11.23 20.73 -16.78
C THR A 263 -11.64 19.33 -17.27
N PRO A 264 -12.43 18.53 -16.53
CA PRO A 264 -12.94 17.27 -17.05
C PRO A 264 -13.91 17.51 -18.21
N ASP A 265 -13.73 16.83 -19.36
CA ASP A 265 -14.71 16.87 -20.45
C ASP A 265 -15.12 15.48 -21.01
N SER A 266 -16.43 15.37 -21.30
CA SER A 266 -17.12 14.51 -22.28
C SER A 266 -17.23 12.96 -22.21
N SER A 267 -17.31 12.30 -21.05
CA SER A 267 -17.89 10.94 -20.96
C SER A 267 -19.01 10.88 -19.91
N ASP A 268 -20.21 10.45 -20.28
CA ASP A 268 -21.38 10.42 -19.38
C ASP A 268 -21.20 9.46 -18.19
N MET A 269 -20.55 8.31 -18.38
CA MET A 269 -20.24 7.37 -17.29
C MET A 269 -19.18 7.94 -16.33
N ALA A 270 -18.18 8.63 -16.87
CA ALA A 270 -17.14 9.29 -16.09
C ALA A 270 -17.71 10.45 -15.24
N LYS A 271 -18.65 11.21 -15.81
CA LYS A 271 -19.37 12.26 -15.08
C LYS A 271 -20.17 11.66 -13.94
N THR A 272 -20.96 10.60 -14.18
CA THR A 272 -21.76 9.98 -13.12
C THR A 272 -20.91 9.46 -11.97
N ALA A 273 -19.83 8.74 -12.24
CA ALA A 273 -18.94 8.23 -11.19
C ALA A 273 -18.25 9.37 -10.40
N VAL A 274 -17.78 10.41 -11.09
CA VAL A 274 -17.18 11.59 -10.44
C VAL A 274 -18.21 12.36 -9.63
N PHE A 275 -19.41 12.61 -10.17
CA PHE A 275 -20.48 13.29 -9.43
C PHE A 275 -20.97 12.48 -8.24
N GLU A 276 -21.02 11.15 -8.34
CA GLU A 276 -21.37 10.29 -7.22
C GLU A 276 -20.30 10.34 -6.12
N ILE A 277 -19.03 10.24 -6.50
CA ILE A 277 -17.89 10.42 -5.58
C ILE A 277 -17.94 11.81 -4.93
N LEU A 278 -18.26 12.87 -5.70
CA LEU A 278 -18.36 14.24 -5.21
C LEU A 278 -19.57 14.48 -4.29
N ASP A 279 -20.74 13.94 -4.62
CA ASP A 279 -21.93 14.04 -3.78
C ASP A 279 -21.73 13.28 -2.48
N LYS A 280 -21.15 12.08 -2.53
CA LYS A 280 -20.77 11.31 -1.33
C LYS A 280 -19.73 12.05 -0.50
N SER A 281 -18.72 12.67 -1.14
CA SER A 281 -17.72 13.51 -0.47
C SER A 281 -18.36 14.72 0.22
N LYS A 282 -19.31 15.39 -0.45
CA LYS A 282 -20.01 16.56 0.07
C LYS A 282 -20.87 16.22 1.28
N ILE A 283 -21.59 15.09 1.22
CA ILE A 283 -22.37 14.56 2.35
C ILE A 283 -21.44 14.25 3.52
N HIS A 284 -20.37 13.50 3.28
CA HIS A 284 -19.40 13.13 4.32
C HIS A 284 -18.76 14.37 4.98
N TYR A 285 -18.42 15.39 4.19
CA TYR A 285 -17.90 16.65 4.68
C TYR A 285 -18.92 17.46 5.49
N GLN A 286 -20.17 17.53 5.06
CA GLN A 286 -21.25 18.16 5.81
C GLN A 286 -21.46 17.46 7.15
N THR A 287 -21.44 16.13 7.17
CA THR A 287 -21.49 15.32 8.38
C THR A 287 -20.31 15.66 9.31
N ILE A 288 -19.07 15.70 8.81
CA ILE A 288 -17.90 16.10 9.61
C ILE A 288 -18.06 17.53 10.17
N ILE A 289 -18.54 18.49 9.38
CA ILE A 289 -18.81 19.86 9.83
C ILE A 289 -19.86 19.87 10.95
N GLU A 290 -20.96 19.14 10.76
CA GLU A 290 -22.05 19.06 11.74
C GLU A 290 -21.57 18.42 13.04
N TYR A 291 -20.84 17.30 12.97
CA TYR A 291 -20.20 16.67 14.13
C TYR A 291 -19.21 17.62 14.85
N SER A 292 -18.38 18.36 14.10
CA SER A 292 -17.42 19.31 14.68
C SER A 292 -18.07 20.55 15.30
N ARG A 293 -19.31 20.88 14.93
CA ARG A 293 -20.10 21.96 15.52
C ARG A 293 -20.78 21.55 16.82
N GLU A 294 -21.08 20.27 16.98
CA GLU A 294 -21.77 19.74 18.16
C GLU A 294 -20.82 19.50 19.34
N ASP A 295 -19.53 19.22 19.09
CA ASP A 295 -18.52 19.14 20.15
C ASP A 295 -17.14 19.72 19.70
N PRO A 296 -16.82 20.97 20.08
CA PRO A 296 -15.58 21.64 19.68
C PRO A 296 -14.32 21.10 20.40
N ASN A 297 -14.46 20.18 21.34
CA ASN A 297 -13.34 19.53 22.05
C ASN A 297 -13.02 18.12 21.54
N VAL A 298 -13.71 17.64 20.50
CA VAL A 298 -13.28 16.44 19.78
C VAL A 298 -11.97 16.79 19.07
N ALA A 299 -10.86 16.53 19.76
CA ALA A 299 -9.57 16.40 19.11
C ALA A 299 -9.79 15.44 17.93
N PHE A 300 -9.32 15.81 16.73
CA PHE A 300 -9.25 14.89 15.61
C PHE A 300 -8.46 13.68 16.08
N ASP A 301 -9.18 12.64 16.50
CA ASP A 301 -8.60 11.42 16.99
C ASP A 301 -7.83 10.79 15.84
N SER A 302 -6.68 10.19 16.13
CA SER A 302 -5.88 9.51 15.11
C SER A 302 -6.61 8.33 14.45
N ASP A 303 -7.78 7.98 14.98
CA ASP A 303 -8.71 7.00 14.43
C ASP A 303 -9.65 7.58 13.36
N ASN A 304 -9.59 8.90 13.11
CA ASN A 304 -10.43 9.65 12.17
C ASN A 304 -9.65 10.09 10.92
N VAL A 305 -8.64 9.31 10.49
CA VAL A 305 -7.83 9.55 9.28
C VAL A 305 -8.70 9.67 8.02
N ASP A 306 -9.88 9.04 8.02
CA ASP A 306 -10.95 9.18 7.02
C ASP A 306 -11.31 10.64 6.76
N SER A 307 -11.35 11.44 7.83
CA SER A 307 -11.68 12.86 7.73
C SER A 307 -10.56 13.66 7.08
N LEU A 308 -9.28 13.39 7.37
CA LEU A 308 -8.16 14.21 6.89
C LEU A 308 -7.76 13.86 5.46
N THR A 309 -7.66 12.58 5.13
CA THR A 309 -7.42 12.09 3.75
C THR A 309 -8.62 12.39 2.87
N GLY A 310 -9.85 12.24 3.39
CA GLY A 310 -11.07 12.68 2.74
C GLY A 310 -11.10 14.21 2.52
N LEU A 311 -10.71 15.02 3.50
CA LEU A 311 -10.60 16.48 3.39
C LEU A 311 -9.53 16.91 2.39
N LEU A 312 -8.37 16.24 2.36
CA LEU A 312 -7.26 16.55 1.45
C LEU A 312 -7.62 16.14 0.01
N MET A 313 -8.22 14.97 -0.19
CA MET A 313 -8.74 14.57 -1.50
C MET A 313 -9.91 15.45 -1.94
N PHE A 314 -10.79 15.87 -1.03
CA PHE A 314 -11.88 16.80 -1.34
C PHE A 314 -11.36 18.22 -1.65
N LYS A 315 -10.37 18.70 -0.90
CA LYS A 315 -9.68 19.96 -1.18
C LYS A 315 -8.98 19.91 -2.54
N PHE A 316 -8.27 18.81 -2.84
CA PHE A 316 -7.68 18.56 -4.14
C PHE A 316 -8.75 18.54 -5.24
N LEU A 317 -9.86 17.81 -5.06
CA LEU A 317 -11.00 17.79 -5.98
C LEU A 317 -11.58 19.20 -6.20
N LEU A 318 -11.76 19.99 -5.14
CA LEU A 318 -12.24 21.37 -5.24
C LEU A 318 -11.26 22.31 -5.95
N GLU A 319 -9.96 22.20 -5.65
CA GLU A 319 -8.91 23.08 -6.16
C GLU A 319 -8.55 22.76 -7.60
N THR A 320 -8.56 21.49 -8.00
CA THR A 320 -8.21 21.03 -9.36
C THR A 320 -9.40 20.96 -10.31
N MET A 321 -10.65 21.09 -9.83
CA MET A 321 -11.84 21.19 -10.68
C MET A 321 -12.01 22.60 -11.30
N PRO A 322 -12.51 22.68 -12.55
CA PRO A 322 -12.91 23.95 -13.16
C PRO A 322 -13.96 24.66 -12.32
N VAL A 323 -13.85 25.98 -12.28
CA VAL A 323 -14.82 26.90 -11.64
C VAL A 323 -16.27 26.64 -12.07
N LYS A 324 -16.51 26.09 -13.27
CA LYS A 324 -17.86 25.74 -13.77
C LYS A 324 -18.50 24.51 -13.11
N ALA A 325 -17.72 23.66 -12.44
CA ALA A 325 -18.22 22.53 -11.63
C ALA A 325 -18.36 22.87 -10.14
N ARG A 326 -18.00 24.10 -9.73
CA ARG A 326 -18.07 24.57 -8.33
C ARG A 326 -19.42 25.19 -7.95
N LEU A 327 -20.44 25.09 -8.81
CA LEU A 327 -21.79 25.64 -8.59
C LEU A 327 -22.81 24.53 -8.37
#